data_AF-A0A2Z5G1T4-F1
#
_entry.id   AF-A0A2Z5G1T4-F1
#
_cell.length_a   1.000
_cell.length_b   1.000
_cell.length_c   1.000
_cell.angle_alpha   90.00
_cell.angle_beta   90.00
_cell.angle_gamma   90.00
#
_symmetry.space_group_name_H-M   'P 1'
#
loop_
_entity.id
_entity.type
_entity.pdbx_description
1 polymer ?
#
loop_
_entity_poly.entity_id
_entity_poly.type
_entity_poly.pdbx_seq_one_letter_code
_entity_poly.pdbx_strand_id
1 'polypeptide(L)'
;MLRMDLVGANRSLQASGSELLPGTANYFIGNDPAKWLSKLPVYAKVRYSAVYPGVDLVYYGNQRQLEYDFVVAPGASPKSVKLHFAGAQRISPAAI
;
A
#
# COMPACT_ATOMS: atom_id res chain seq x y z
N MET A 1 -2.86 12.89 -14.96
CA MET A 1 -2.38 12.14 -13.79
C MET A 1 -2.83 10.70 -13.92
N LEU A 2 -1.96 9.74 -13.58
CA LEU A 2 -2.32 8.32 -13.54
C LEU A 2 -2.99 8.01 -12.19
N ARG A 3 -4.10 7.29 -12.20
CA ARG A 3 -4.76 6.79 -10.97
C ARG A 3 -5.09 5.31 -11.12
N MET A 4 -4.80 4.53 -10.09
CA MET A 4 -5.18 3.13 -9.98
C MET A 4 -6.31 2.99 -8.95
N ASP A 5 -7.44 2.42 -9.39
CA ASP A 5 -8.59 2.12 -8.56
C ASP A 5 -8.73 0.59 -8.38
N LEU A 6 -8.95 0.13 -7.15
CA LEU A 6 -9.26 -1.28 -6.86
C LEU A 6 -10.77 -1.49 -6.97
N VAL A 7 -11.20 -2.09 -8.07
CA VAL A 7 -12.62 -2.20 -8.42
C VAL A 7 -13.29 -3.32 -7.62
N GLY A 8 -14.28 -2.95 -6.80
CA GLY A 8 -15.00 -3.90 -5.97
C GLY A 8 -14.24 -4.34 -4.72
N ALA A 9 -13.17 -3.63 -4.35
CA ALA A 9 -12.51 -3.83 -3.08
C ALA A 9 -13.45 -3.56 -1.91
N ASN A 10 -13.15 -4.18 -0.78
CA ASN A 10 -13.85 -3.94 0.47
C ASN A 10 -13.84 -2.44 0.82
N ARG A 11 -14.96 -1.90 1.32
CA ARG A 11 -15.13 -0.46 1.60
C ARG A 11 -14.50 -0.01 2.91
N SER A 12 -14.32 -0.94 3.85
CA SER A 12 -13.76 -0.66 5.17
C SER A 12 -12.36 -1.26 5.30
N LEU A 13 -11.43 -0.75 4.49
CA LEU A 13 -10.04 -1.21 4.50
C LEU A 13 -9.33 -0.72 5.75
N GLN A 14 -8.66 -1.63 6.44
CA GLN A 14 -7.77 -1.29 7.54
C GLN A 14 -6.33 -1.41 7.07
N ALA A 15 -5.58 -0.31 7.22
CA ALA A 15 -4.15 -0.28 6.97
C ALA A 15 -3.40 -0.64 8.26
N SER A 16 -2.34 -1.44 8.14
CA SER A 16 -1.39 -1.70 9.22
C SER A 16 0.05 -1.62 8.70
N GLY A 17 0.96 -1.19 9.57
CA GLY A 17 2.39 -1.30 9.32
C GLY A 17 2.85 -2.74 9.59
N SER A 18 3.70 -3.28 8.71
CA SER A 18 4.34 -4.58 8.91
C SER A 18 5.84 -4.48 8.64
N GLU A 19 6.62 -5.36 9.27
CA GLU A 19 8.10 -5.32 9.26
C GLU A 19 8.62 -4.01 9.85
N LEU A 20 8.62 -3.91 11.18
CA LEU A 20 9.14 -2.75 11.91
C LEU A 20 10.62 -2.54 11.56
N LEU A 21 10.97 -1.32 11.20
CA LEU A 21 12.34 -0.92 10.90
C LEU A 21 13.06 -0.40 12.15
N PRO A 22 14.38 -0.54 12.21
CA PRO A 22 15.19 0.18 13.17
C PRO A 22 15.03 1.70 13.01
N GLY A 23 14.91 2.41 14.13
CA GLY A 23 14.78 3.85 14.16
C GLY A 23 13.34 4.34 14.31
N THR A 24 13.18 5.66 14.34
CA THR A 24 11.89 6.32 14.46
C THR A 24 11.85 7.57 13.60
N ALA A 25 10.65 7.98 13.18
CA ALA A 25 10.44 9.26 12.53
C ALA A 25 10.00 10.32 13.55
N ASN A 26 10.44 11.55 13.34
CA ASN A 26 9.98 12.72 14.07
C ASN A 26 9.51 13.76 13.06
N TYR A 27 8.28 14.26 13.24
CA TYR A 27 7.66 15.28 12.41
C TYR A 27 7.41 16.53 13.25
N PHE A 28 8.18 17.58 12.98
CA PHE A 28 8.07 18.89 13.64
C PHE A 28 7.38 19.88 12.68
N ILE A 29 6.04 19.87 12.68
CA ILE A 29 5.24 20.64 11.73
C ILE A 29 5.00 22.06 12.26
N GLY A 30 5.63 23.04 11.62
CA GLY A 30 5.52 24.45 12.00
C GLY A 30 6.14 24.75 13.37
N ASN A 31 5.72 25.87 13.96
CA ASN A 31 6.26 26.42 15.21
C ASN A 31 5.40 26.10 16.45
N ASP A 32 4.40 25.22 16.33
CA ASP A 32 3.53 24.79 17.42
C ASP A 32 3.95 23.40 17.93
N PRO A 33 4.58 23.29 19.12
CA PRO A 33 5.02 22.01 19.66
C PRO A 33 3.90 21.01 19.91
N ALA A 34 2.64 21.46 20.06
CA ALA A 34 1.51 20.55 20.22
C ALA A 34 1.22 19.73 18.95
N LYS A 35 1.75 20.16 17.80
CA LYS A 35 1.64 19.46 16.50
C LYS A 35 2.83 18.56 16.20
N TRP A 36 3.82 18.53 17.09
CA TRP A 36 5.01 17.72 16.89
C TRP A 36 4.73 16.27 17.23
N LEU A 37 5.10 15.37 16.32
CA LEU A 37 5.04 13.93 16.53
C LEU A 37 6.46 13.40 16.63
N SER A 38 6.79 12.69 17.70
CA SER A 38 8.12 12.14 17.91
C SER A 38 8.08 10.66 18.23
N LYS A 39 9.20 9.97 17.99
CA LYS A 39 9.38 8.54 18.23
C LYS A 39 8.34 7.66 17.52
N LEU A 40 7.87 8.11 16.35
CA LEU A 40 6.93 7.31 15.57
C LEU A 40 7.64 6.07 15.00
N PRO A 41 7.09 4.87 15.18
CA PRO A 41 7.64 3.67 14.57
C PRO A 41 7.54 3.77 13.04
N VAL A 42 8.54 3.21 12.36
CA VAL A 42 8.59 3.17 10.90
C VAL A 42 8.54 1.73 10.45
N TYR A 43 7.79 1.43 9.40
CA TYR A 43 7.58 0.08 8.89
C TYR A 43 8.08 -0.01 7.45
N ALA A 44 8.63 -1.16 7.07
CA ALA A 44 9.07 -1.40 5.69
C ALA A 44 7.89 -1.55 4.72
N LYS A 45 6.73 -1.98 5.23
CA LYS A 45 5.55 -2.27 4.42
C LYS A 45 4.26 -1.77 5.04
N VAL A 46 3.30 -1.42 4.19
CA VAL A 46 1.91 -1.14 4.58
C VAL A 46 1.02 -2.24 4.04
N ARG A 47 0.29 -2.92 4.92
CA ARG A 47 -0.67 -3.96 4.57
C ARG A 47 -2.10 -3.45 4.68
N TYR A 48 -2.88 -3.67 3.63
CA TYR A 48 -4.33 -3.60 3.64
C TYR A 48 -4.88 -5.03 3.64
N SER A 49 -5.50 -5.43 4.75
CA SER A 49 -6.02 -6.79 4.90
C SER A 49 -7.38 -6.95 4.23
N ALA A 50 -7.62 -8.11 3.64
CA ALA A 50 -8.91 -8.51 3.06
C ALA A 50 -9.49 -7.46 2.09
N VAL A 51 -8.63 -6.93 1.21
CA VAL A 51 -9.03 -6.03 0.12
C VAL A 51 -10.02 -6.73 -0.81
N TYR A 52 -9.79 -8.02 -1.05
CA TYR A 52 -10.79 -8.95 -1.60
C TYR A 52 -10.87 -10.20 -0.70
N PRO A 53 -11.90 -11.06 -0.82
CA PRO A 53 -11.99 -12.29 -0.04
C PRO A 53 -10.73 -13.17 -0.21
N GLY A 54 -9.98 -13.33 0.88
CA GLY A 54 -8.73 -14.09 0.90
C GLY A 54 -7.55 -13.44 0.19
N VAL A 55 -7.60 -12.12 -0.09
CA VAL A 55 -6.51 -11.38 -0.74
C VAL A 55 -6.18 -10.12 0.05
N ASP A 56 -4.93 -10.03 0.49
CA ASP A 56 -4.35 -8.82 1.07
C ASP A 56 -3.60 -8.01 -0.01
N LEU A 57 -3.47 -6.71 0.20
CA LEU A 57 -2.62 -5.83 -0.61
C LEU A 57 -1.48 -5.30 0.26
N VAL A 58 -0.25 -5.45 -0.21
CA VAL A 58 0.95 -5.01 0.52
C VAL A 58 1.73 -4.01 -0.33
N TYR A 59 1.93 -2.81 0.18
CA TYR A 59 2.79 -1.79 -0.42
C TYR A 59 4.16 -1.78 0.26
N TYR A 60 5.22 -1.63 -0.53
CA TYR A 60 6.58 -1.49 -0.03
C TYR A 60 7.45 -0.69 -1.02
N GLY A 61 8.53 -0.08 -0.52
CA GLY A 61 9.47 0.67 -1.35
C GLY A 61 10.74 -0.14 -1.63
N ASN A 62 11.30 -0.03 -2.83
CA ASN A 62 12.55 -0.71 -3.23
C ASN A 62 13.68 0.27 -3.63
N GLN A 63 13.98 1.24 -2.77
CA GLN A 63 15.01 2.30 -2.96
C GLN A 63 14.83 3.21 -4.19
N ARG A 64 13.93 2.89 -5.13
CA ARG A 64 13.67 3.69 -6.32
C ARG A 64 12.20 3.89 -6.59
N GLN A 65 11.38 2.88 -6.34
CA GLN A 65 9.96 2.92 -6.69
C GLN A 65 9.10 2.34 -5.57
N LEU A 66 7.84 2.76 -5.56
CA LEU A 66 6.80 2.13 -4.76
C LEU A 66 6.30 0.91 -5.55
N GLU A 67 6.29 -0.26 -4.91
CA GLU A 67 5.75 -1.49 -5.45
C GLU A 67 4.56 -1.96 -4.60
N TYR A 68 3.80 -2.89 -5.16
CA TYR A 68 2.68 -3.54 -4.48
C TYR A 68 2.51 -4.99 -4.89
N ASP A 69 2.11 -5.82 -3.92
CA ASP A 69 1.79 -7.22 -4.11
C ASP A 69 0.36 -7.52 -3.66
N PHE A 70 -0.32 -8.39 -4.42
CA PHE A 70 -1.55 -9.06 -3.97
C PHE A 70 -1.20 -10.41 -3.37
N VAL A 71 -1.30 -10.52 -2.05
CA VAL A 71 -1.02 -11.77 -1.32
C VAL A 71 -2.29 -12.60 -1.28
N VAL A 72 -2.33 -13.67 -2.08
CA VAL A 72 -3.49 -14.55 -2.22
C VAL A 72 -3.36 -15.72 -1.26
N ALA A 73 -4.31 -15.86 -0.33
CA ALA A 73 -4.35 -16.98 0.60
C ALA A 73 -4.61 -18.32 -0.14
N PRO A 74 -4.19 -19.46 0.43
CA PRO A 74 -4.51 -20.77 -0.13
C PRO A 74 -6.02 -20.94 -0.38
N GLY A 75 -6.39 -21.36 -1.59
CA GLY A 75 -7.79 -21.55 -2.00
C GLY A 75 -8.53 -20.25 -2.40
N ALA A 76 -7.95 -19.08 -2.19
CA ALA A 76 -8.53 -17.83 -2.69
C ALA A 76 -8.28 -17.66 -4.20
N SER A 77 -9.21 -16.98 -4.88
CA SER A 77 -9.12 -16.80 -6.33
C SER A 77 -8.46 -15.47 -6.70
N PRO A 78 -7.35 -15.46 -7.46
CA PRO A 78 -6.73 -14.22 -7.94
C PRO A 78 -7.61 -13.48 -8.95
N LYS A 79 -8.61 -14.16 -9.56
CA LYS A 79 -9.57 -13.55 -10.50
C LYS A 79 -10.47 -12.48 -9.84
N SER A 80 -10.51 -12.43 -8.51
CA SER A 80 -11.21 -11.40 -7.76
C SER A 80 -10.54 -10.03 -7.87
N VAL A 81 -9.23 -9.99 -8.10
CA VAL A 81 -8.46 -8.75 -8.21
C VAL A 81 -8.79 -8.04 -9.51
N LYS A 82 -9.37 -6.84 -9.40
CA LYS A 82 -9.72 -6.00 -10.55
C LYS A 82 -9.11 -4.61 -10.39
N LEU A 83 -8.30 -4.22 -11.36
CA LEU A 83 -7.64 -2.91 -11.38
C LEU A 83 -8.22 -2.07 -12.50
N HIS A 84 -8.51 -0.81 -12.20
CA HIS A 84 -8.84 0.20 -13.20
C HIS A 84 -7.78 1.29 -13.19
N PHE A 85 -7.21 1.57 -14.36
CA PHE A 85 -6.19 2.60 -14.53
C PHE A 85 -6.79 3.77 -15.32
N ALA A 86 -7.06 4.86 -14.61
CA ALA A 86 -7.50 6.11 -15.22
C ALA A 86 -6.30 6.97 -15.63
N GLY A 87 -6.35 7.54 -16.83
CA GLY A 87 -5.29 8.42 -17.35
C GLY A 87 -4.08 7.69 -17.95
N ALA A 88 -4.13 6.36 -18.08
CA ALA A 88 -3.14 5.59 -18.81
C ALA A 88 -3.36 5.75 -20.33
N GLN A 89 -2.32 6.15 -21.07
CA GLN A 89 -2.38 6.27 -22.54
C GLN A 89 -2.04 4.93 -23.24
N ARG A 90 -1.22 4.11 -22.59
CA ARG A 90 -0.81 2.78 -23.06
C ARG A 90 -0.55 1.89 -21.86
N ILE A 91 -0.94 0.63 -21.97
CA ILE A 91 -0.58 -0.44 -21.05
C ILE A 91 0.18 -1.47 -21.88
N SER A 92 1.37 -1.82 -21.44
CA SER A 92 2.19 -2.86 -22.06
C SER A 92 2.87 -3.69 -20.97
N PRO A 93 3.09 -5.00 -21.19
CA PRO A 93 3.95 -5.78 -20.31
C PRO A 93 5.33 -5.12 -20.20
N ALA A 94 5.96 -5.22 -19.03
CA ALA A 94 7.38 -4.92 -18.93
C ALA A 94 8.14 -5.92 -19.81
N ALA A 95 9.11 -5.45 -20.60
CA ALA A 95 10.05 -6.34 -21.26
C ALA A 95 10.91 -7.01 -20.18
N ILE A 96 10.89 -8.34 -20.15
CA ILE A 96 11.67 -9.16 -19.22
C ILE A 96 12.97 -9.58 -19.91
#